data_AF-K9LJR2-F1
#
_entry.id   AF-K9LJR2-F1
#
_cell.length_a   1.000
_cell.length_b   1.000
_cell.length_c   1.000
_cell.angle_alpha   90.00
_cell.angle_beta   90.00
_cell.angle_gamma   90.00
#
_symmetry.space_group_name_H-M   'P 1'
#
loop_
_entity.id
_entity.type
_entity.pdbx_description
1 polymer ?
#
loop_
_entity_poly.entity_id
_entity_poly.type
_entity_poly.pdbx_seq_one_letter_code
_entity_poly.pdbx_strand_id
1 'polypeptide(L)'
;DHRDWEAYDISIHGVVYQTGKWDPKPFDWDQKLSEATYTGPTCAYCHMRGGHHNVQKLSTVYTSMGMSMCDRGAPLWKEKRDTWVSVCDDCHSPRFGREILQAMDEAVKDASLKYRETFKVAEDLYRDGVLDPMPKDLAPDWAGQ
;
A
#
# COMPACT_ATOMS: atom_id res chain seq x y z
N ASP A 1 -7.84 -0.35 -9.79
CA ASP A 1 -8.34 -0.46 -8.38
C ASP A 1 -7.25 -0.14 -7.37
N HIS A 2 -5.98 -0.27 -7.75
CA HIS A 2 -4.82 0.21 -6.99
C HIS A 2 -4.31 1.54 -7.57
N ARG A 3 -4.23 2.60 -6.73
CA ARG A 3 -3.74 3.94 -7.10
C ARG A 3 -2.30 4.16 -6.63
N ASP A 4 -1.42 3.22 -6.97
CA ASP A 4 -0.04 3.21 -6.46
C ASP A 4 0.78 4.38 -7.00
N TRP A 5 0.69 4.61 -8.32
CA TRP A 5 1.37 5.73 -8.97
C TRP A 5 0.83 7.06 -8.49
N GLU A 6 -0.49 7.24 -8.46
CA GLU A 6 -1.12 8.52 -8.10
C GLU A 6 -0.85 8.88 -6.64
N ALA A 7 -0.87 7.90 -5.73
CA ALA A 7 -0.53 8.12 -4.33
C ALA A 7 0.95 8.53 -4.16
N TYR A 8 1.86 7.92 -4.92
CA TYR A 8 3.26 8.33 -4.94
C TYR A 8 3.43 9.73 -5.56
N ASP A 9 2.93 9.95 -6.76
CA ASP A 9 3.12 11.15 -7.59
C ASP A 9 2.65 12.42 -6.88
N ILE A 10 1.54 12.34 -6.15
CA ILE A 10 0.99 13.49 -5.41
C ILE A 10 1.51 13.60 -3.97
N SER A 11 2.26 12.62 -3.48
CA SER A 11 2.92 12.71 -2.17
C SER A 11 4.10 13.69 -2.20
N ILE A 12 4.64 14.03 -1.03
CA ILE A 12 5.86 14.84 -0.94
C ILE A 12 7.04 14.13 -1.64
N HIS A 13 7.11 12.78 -1.60
CA HIS A 13 8.12 12.04 -2.36
C HIS A 13 7.96 12.24 -3.88
N GLY A 14 6.72 12.18 -4.38
CA GLY A 14 6.40 12.41 -5.79
C GLY A 14 6.71 13.84 -6.23
N VAL A 15 6.44 14.84 -5.39
CA VAL A 15 6.80 16.24 -5.65
C VAL A 15 8.32 16.42 -5.75
N VAL A 16 9.09 15.85 -4.81
CA VAL A 16 10.57 15.89 -4.86
C VAL A 16 11.07 15.20 -6.14
N TYR A 17 10.50 14.05 -6.49
CA TYR A 17 10.81 13.38 -7.74
C TYR A 17 10.49 14.22 -8.98
N GLN A 18 9.27 14.75 -9.10
CA GLN A 18 8.85 15.52 -10.28
C GLN A 18 9.69 16.77 -10.49
N THR A 19 10.06 17.45 -9.40
CA THR A 19 10.87 18.68 -9.44
C THR A 19 12.37 18.40 -9.63
N GLY A 20 12.87 17.23 -9.21
CA GLY A 20 14.30 16.91 -9.23
C GLY A 20 14.75 15.92 -10.30
N LYS A 21 13.86 15.08 -10.87
CA LYS A 21 14.23 13.92 -11.70
C LYS A 21 15.10 14.19 -12.94
N TRP A 22 15.20 15.44 -13.39
CA TRP A 22 16.01 15.82 -14.54
C TRP A 22 17.37 16.43 -14.18
N ASP A 23 17.61 16.72 -12.90
CA ASP A 23 18.91 17.18 -12.41
C ASP A 23 19.68 15.96 -11.85
N PRO A 24 20.89 15.66 -12.37
CA PRO A 24 21.71 14.56 -11.88
C PRO A 24 22.17 14.71 -10.43
N LYS A 25 22.12 15.92 -9.84
CA LYS A 25 22.48 16.12 -8.42
C LYS A 25 21.47 15.48 -7.46
N PRO A 26 20.16 15.75 -7.55
CA PRO A 26 19.16 15.07 -6.72
C PRO A 26 18.87 13.64 -7.20
N PHE A 27 19.01 13.35 -8.50
CA PHE A 27 18.72 12.05 -9.10
C PHE A 27 19.72 11.67 -10.20
N ASP A 28 20.74 10.91 -9.83
CA ASP A 28 21.71 10.31 -10.76
C ASP A 28 21.22 8.93 -11.24
N TRP A 29 20.61 8.87 -12.41
CA TRP A 29 20.02 7.63 -12.95
C TRP A 29 21.04 6.59 -13.41
N ASP A 30 22.32 6.94 -13.51
CA ASP A 30 23.38 6.00 -13.87
C ASP A 30 23.86 5.18 -12.64
N GLN A 31 23.50 5.61 -11.43
CA GLN A 31 23.79 4.86 -10.20
C GLN A 31 22.99 3.57 -10.11
N LYS A 32 23.65 2.50 -9.65
CA LYS A 32 22.96 1.28 -9.24
C LYS A 32 22.12 1.55 -7.99
N LEU A 33 20.97 0.88 -7.86
CA LEU A 33 20.09 1.01 -6.70
C LEU A 33 20.75 0.66 -5.35
N SER A 34 21.84 -0.13 -5.35
CA SER A 34 22.63 -0.42 -4.15
C SER A 34 23.47 0.76 -3.67
N GLU A 35 23.69 1.75 -4.54
CA GLU A 35 24.55 2.92 -4.35
C GLU A 35 23.74 4.22 -4.48
N ALA A 36 22.43 4.12 -4.74
CA ALA A 36 21.58 5.26 -5.02
C ALA A 36 21.54 6.22 -3.81
N THR A 37 21.90 7.47 -4.06
CA THR A 37 21.96 8.57 -3.07
C THR A 37 20.94 9.66 -3.36
N TYR A 38 19.76 9.26 -3.87
CA TYR A 38 18.73 10.20 -4.30
C TYR A 38 18.20 11.06 -3.15
N THR A 39 17.84 12.30 -3.47
CA THR A 39 17.24 13.21 -2.49
C THR A 39 15.85 12.74 -2.03
N GLY A 40 15.12 12.03 -2.90
CA GLY A 40 13.83 11.42 -2.57
C GLY A 40 13.77 9.99 -3.10
N PRO A 41 12.91 9.12 -2.50
CA PRO A 41 12.80 7.75 -2.93
C PRO A 41 12.04 7.64 -4.26
N THR A 42 12.30 6.56 -5.01
CA THR A 42 11.51 6.12 -6.16
C THR A 42 10.83 4.78 -5.88
N CYS A 43 9.94 4.33 -6.77
CA CYS A 43 9.33 2.99 -6.67
C CYS A 43 10.41 1.90 -6.53
N ALA A 44 11.45 1.97 -7.36
CA ALA A 44 12.53 1.00 -7.37
C ALA A 44 13.42 1.11 -6.12
N TYR A 45 13.63 2.32 -5.60
CA TYR A 45 14.40 2.53 -4.37
C TYR A 45 13.83 1.75 -3.17
N CYS A 46 12.50 1.79 -3.01
CA CYS A 46 11.81 1.11 -1.93
C CYS A 46 11.56 -0.39 -2.21
N HIS A 47 11.01 -0.72 -3.39
CA HIS A 47 10.53 -2.07 -3.68
C HIS A 47 11.59 -2.99 -4.33
N MET A 48 12.60 -2.42 -4.97
CA MET A 48 13.74 -3.14 -5.56
C MET A 48 15.02 -2.84 -4.81
N ARG A 49 14.93 -2.75 -3.48
CA ARG A 49 16.03 -2.36 -2.59
C ARG A 49 17.32 -3.13 -2.90
N GLY A 50 18.42 -2.40 -3.09
CA GLY A 50 19.71 -2.98 -3.46
C GLY A 50 19.77 -3.60 -4.86
N GLY A 51 18.79 -3.35 -5.73
CA GLY A 51 18.67 -3.95 -7.06
C GLY A 51 17.99 -5.32 -7.09
N HIS A 52 17.33 -5.74 -6.01
CA HIS A 52 16.66 -7.04 -5.95
C HIS A 52 15.40 -7.08 -6.82
N HIS A 53 15.26 -8.11 -7.67
CA HIS A 53 14.17 -8.19 -8.66
C HIS A 53 12.87 -8.82 -8.15
N ASN A 54 12.87 -9.47 -6.98
CA ASN A 54 11.61 -9.77 -6.29
C ASN A 54 11.07 -8.49 -5.64
N VAL A 55 10.19 -7.79 -6.35
CA VAL A 55 9.55 -6.53 -5.91
C VAL A 55 8.67 -6.67 -4.67
N GLN A 56 8.25 -7.90 -4.34
CA GLN A 56 7.45 -8.20 -3.14
C GLN A 56 8.30 -8.59 -1.93
N LYS A 57 9.64 -8.60 -2.05
CA LYS A 57 10.53 -9.09 -0.98
C LYS A 57 10.32 -8.37 0.35
N LEU A 58 10.01 -7.07 0.31
CA LEU A 58 9.78 -6.27 1.51
C LEU A 58 8.32 -6.33 2.00
N SER A 59 7.40 -6.92 1.25
CA SER A 59 5.98 -6.96 1.64
C SER A 59 5.77 -7.62 3.00
N THR A 60 4.98 -6.97 3.86
CA THR A 60 4.61 -7.55 5.17
C THR A 60 3.81 -8.83 4.99
N VAL A 61 2.69 -8.75 4.25
CA VAL A 61 1.81 -9.88 3.96
C VAL A 61 0.93 -9.54 2.77
N TYR A 62 0.57 -10.55 1.97
CA TYR A 62 -0.35 -10.39 0.85
C TYR A 62 -1.78 -10.20 1.37
N THR A 63 -2.48 -9.18 0.90
CA THR A 63 -3.80 -8.76 1.42
C THR A 63 -4.84 -8.59 0.32
N SER A 64 -4.70 -9.33 -0.79
CA SER A 64 -5.63 -9.27 -1.92
C SER A 64 -5.87 -7.82 -2.39
N MET A 65 -4.79 -7.16 -2.82
CA MET A 65 -4.81 -5.74 -3.24
C MET A 65 -5.28 -4.76 -2.15
N GLY A 66 -5.15 -5.13 -0.87
CA GLY A 66 -5.55 -4.30 0.27
C GLY A 66 -7.03 -4.43 0.65
N MET A 67 -7.80 -5.27 -0.04
CA MET A 67 -9.20 -5.57 0.32
C MET A 67 -9.30 -6.34 1.63
N SER A 68 -8.34 -7.24 1.90
CA SER A 68 -8.27 -7.95 3.18
C SER A 68 -7.55 -7.10 4.22
N MET A 69 -8.19 -6.87 5.36
CA MET A 69 -7.61 -6.07 6.44
C MET A 69 -6.46 -6.83 7.14
N CYS A 70 -5.37 -6.12 7.41
CA CYS A 70 -4.28 -6.59 8.27
C CYS A 70 -3.64 -5.41 9.00
N ASP A 71 -3.58 -5.50 10.33
CA ASP A 71 -2.76 -4.60 11.15
C ASP A 71 -1.28 -5.02 11.01
N ARG A 72 -0.52 -4.27 10.21
CA ARG A 72 0.89 -4.57 9.92
C ARG A 72 1.83 -4.04 11.01
N GLY A 73 1.31 -3.25 11.96
CA GLY A 73 2.02 -2.72 13.12
C GLY A 73 1.94 -3.63 14.34
N ALA A 74 1.08 -4.64 14.31
CA ALA A 74 0.94 -5.64 15.36
C ALA A 74 2.29 -6.35 15.65
N PRO A 75 2.53 -6.81 16.91
CA PRO A 75 3.78 -7.46 17.30
C PRO A 75 4.18 -8.64 16.40
N LEU A 76 3.20 -9.35 15.83
CA LEU A 76 3.41 -10.45 14.87
C LEU A 76 4.27 -10.05 13.67
N TRP A 77 4.16 -8.80 13.21
CA TRP A 77 4.82 -8.30 12.01
C TRP A 77 5.99 -7.36 12.32
N LYS A 78 6.43 -7.30 13.58
CA LYS A 78 7.44 -6.34 14.05
C LYS A 78 8.70 -6.34 13.19
N GLU A 79 9.28 -7.51 12.91
CA GLU A 79 10.51 -7.60 12.12
C GLU A 79 10.32 -7.09 10.69
N LYS A 80 9.20 -7.42 10.06
CA LYS A 80 8.89 -6.92 8.71
C LYS A 80 8.63 -5.41 8.70
N ARG A 81 7.97 -4.89 9.73
CA ARG A 81 7.81 -3.44 9.94
C ARG A 81 9.15 -2.75 10.14
N ASP A 82 10.03 -3.34 10.94
CA ASP A 82 11.37 -2.80 11.20
C ASP A 82 12.21 -2.77 9.91
N THR A 83 12.08 -3.76 9.03
CA THR A 83 12.69 -3.72 7.69
C THR A 83 12.19 -2.53 6.86
N TRP A 84 10.89 -2.20 6.87
CA TRP A 84 10.38 -0.98 6.22
C TRP A 84 10.92 0.29 6.87
N VAL A 85 10.98 0.35 8.20
CA VAL A 85 11.56 1.50 8.90
C VAL A 85 13.02 1.70 8.50
N SER A 86 13.78 0.61 8.28
CA SER A 86 15.17 0.72 7.80
C SER A 86 15.32 1.29 6.38
N VAL A 87 14.29 1.19 5.53
CA VAL A 87 14.27 1.88 4.22
C VAL A 87 14.00 3.37 4.42
N CYS A 88 13.10 3.73 5.35
CA CYS A 88 12.84 5.13 5.68
C CYS A 88 14.03 5.80 6.38
N ASP A 89 14.87 5.02 7.06
CA ASP A 89 16.00 5.50 7.87
C ASP A 89 17.12 6.17 7.04
N ASP A 90 17.17 5.94 5.74
CA ASP A 90 18.13 6.62 4.86
C ASP A 90 17.94 8.15 4.86
N CYS A 91 16.73 8.64 5.15
CA CYS A 91 16.38 10.05 5.06
C CYS A 91 15.58 10.60 6.25
N HIS A 92 14.99 9.72 7.08
CA HIS A 92 14.14 10.10 8.21
C HIS A 92 14.56 9.40 9.49
N SER A 93 14.27 9.98 10.64
CA SER A 93 14.45 9.26 11.90
C SER A 93 13.59 7.98 11.95
N PRO A 94 14.06 6.88 12.59
CA PRO A 94 13.29 5.64 12.71
C PRO A 94 11.93 5.84 13.38
N ARG A 95 11.83 6.81 14.29
CA ARG A 95 10.59 7.17 14.96
C ARG A 95 9.56 7.72 13.97
N PHE A 96 9.97 8.69 13.14
CA PHE A 96 9.09 9.26 12.13
C PHE A 96 8.59 8.20 11.14
N GLY A 97 9.51 7.35 10.62
CA GLY A 97 9.15 6.26 9.73
C GLY A 97 8.17 5.25 10.36
N ARG A 98 8.32 4.97 11.66
CA ARG A 98 7.39 4.08 12.38
C ARG A 98 6.02 4.69 12.60
N GLU A 99 5.96 5.95 13.03
CA GLU A 99 4.70 6.63 13.35
C GLU A 99 3.85 6.85 12.08
N ILE A 100 4.45 7.18 10.94
CA ILE A 100 3.68 7.33 9.69
C ILE A 100 3.12 6.00 9.19
N LEU A 101 3.87 4.90 9.36
CA LEU A 101 3.39 3.56 9.03
C LEU A 101 2.34 3.06 10.01
N GLN A 102 2.39 3.48 11.28
CA GLN A 102 1.33 3.22 12.25
C GLN A 102 0.04 3.95 11.88
N ALA A 103 0.13 5.21 11.43
CA ALA A 103 -1.05 5.93 10.94
C ALA A 103 -1.72 5.23 9.74
N MET A 104 -0.93 4.62 8.85
CA MET A 104 -1.46 3.75 7.78
C MET A 104 -2.23 2.54 8.36
N ASP A 105 -1.71 1.88 9.40
CA ASP A 105 -2.40 0.73 10.02
C ASP A 105 -3.75 1.13 10.62
N GLU A 106 -3.83 2.27 11.30
CA GLU A 106 -5.08 2.78 11.86
C GLU A 106 -6.08 3.13 10.74
N ALA A 107 -5.64 3.84 9.70
CA ALA A 107 -6.49 4.17 8.56
C ALA A 107 -7.07 2.91 7.86
N VAL A 108 -6.27 1.84 7.74
CA VAL A 108 -6.72 0.55 7.18
C VAL A 108 -7.76 -0.13 8.07
N LYS A 109 -7.58 -0.09 9.40
CA LYS A 109 -8.56 -0.62 10.36
C LYS A 109 -9.88 0.14 10.29
N ASP A 110 -9.82 1.47 10.23
CA ASP A 110 -11.00 2.34 10.12
C ASP A 110 -11.73 2.16 8.78
N ALA A 111 -11.00 2.03 7.67
CA ALA A 111 -11.59 1.74 6.37
C ALA A 111 -12.36 0.41 6.39
N SER A 112 -11.79 -0.61 7.01
CA SER A 112 -12.42 -1.93 7.13
C SER A 112 -13.62 -1.91 8.08
N LEU A 113 -13.61 -1.05 9.10
CA LEU A 113 -14.76 -0.84 9.96
C LEU A 113 -15.95 -0.27 9.17
N LYS A 114 -15.71 0.76 8.35
CA LYS A 114 -16.75 1.31 7.46
C LYS A 114 -17.26 0.27 6.47
N TYR A 115 -16.36 -0.53 5.87
CA TYR A 115 -16.79 -1.57 4.94
C TYR A 115 -17.65 -2.64 5.62
N ARG A 116 -17.37 -3.01 6.88
CA ARG A 116 -18.23 -3.95 7.62
C ARG A 116 -19.64 -3.40 7.82
N GLU A 117 -19.79 -2.10 8.08
CA GLU A 117 -21.09 -1.44 8.15
C GLU A 117 -21.81 -1.50 6.79
N THR A 118 -21.12 -1.11 5.71
CA THR A 118 -21.67 -1.17 4.34
C THR A 118 -22.09 -2.59 3.96
N PHE A 119 -21.24 -3.58 4.22
CA PHE A 119 -21.52 -4.97 3.90
C PHE A 119 -22.72 -5.49 4.69
N LYS A 120 -22.87 -5.07 5.95
CA LYS A 120 -23.98 -5.55 6.78
C LYS A 120 -25.33 -5.11 6.23
N VAL A 121 -25.43 -3.87 5.74
CA VAL A 121 -26.65 -3.38 5.06
C VAL A 121 -26.99 -4.24 3.83
N ALA A 122 -25.99 -4.51 2.98
CA ALA A 122 -26.21 -5.33 1.79
C ALA A 122 -26.56 -6.80 2.13
N GLU A 123 -25.92 -7.36 3.15
CA GLU A 123 -26.21 -8.71 3.65
C GLU A 123 -27.65 -8.81 4.17
N ASP A 124 -28.12 -7.82 4.92
CA ASP A 124 -29.45 -7.82 5.51
C ASP A 124 -30.53 -7.69 4.42
N LEU A 125 -30.33 -6.85 3.39
CA LEU A 125 -31.23 -6.78 2.22
C LEU A 125 -31.39 -8.14 1.54
N TYR A 126 -30.28 -8.87 1.38
CA TYR A 126 -30.30 -10.20 0.80
C TYR A 126 -31.01 -11.22 1.70
N ARG A 127 -30.72 -11.21 3.02
CA ARG A 127 -31.31 -12.13 3.99
C ARG A 127 -32.81 -11.92 4.18
N ASP A 128 -33.25 -10.66 4.17
CA ASP A 128 -34.65 -10.28 4.30
C ASP A 128 -35.46 -10.51 3.00
N GLY A 129 -34.77 -10.86 1.90
CA GLY A 129 -35.39 -11.14 0.61
C GLY A 129 -35.93 -9.89 -0.10
N VAL A 130 -35.43 -8.72 0.27
CA VAL A 130 -35.85 -7.41 -0.26
C VAL A 130 -34.76 -6.73 -1.11
N LEU A 131 -33.65 -7.42 -1.36
CA LEU A 131 -32.66 -7.00 -2.35
C LEU A 131 -33.29 -7.04 -3.75
N ASP A 132 -33.19 -5.94 -4.50
CA ASP A 132 -33.84 -5.79 -5.80
C ASP A 132 -32.81 -5.52 -6.92
N PRO A 133 -32.62 -6.45 -7.87
CA PRO A 133 -33.18 -7.81 -7.91
C PRO A 133 -32.46 -8.78 -6.96
N MET A 134 -33.11 -9.90 -6.62
CA MET A 134 -32.44 -11.01 -5.93
C MET A 134 -31.49 -11.76 -6.89
N PRO A 135 -30.43 -12.44 -6.40
CA PRO A 135 -29.46 -13.10 -7.28
C PRO A 135 -30.05 -14.11 -8.26
N LYS A 136 -31.11 -14.84 -7.89
CA LYS A 136 -31.82 -15.79 -8.77
C LYS A 136 -32.51 -15.14 -9.98
N ASP A 137 -32.76 -13.83 -9.90
CA ASP A 137 -33.46 -13.04 -10.90
C ASP A 137 -32.46 -12.22 -11.76
N LEU A 138 -31.15 -12.31 -11.46
CA LEU A 138 -30.08 -11.78 -12.29
C LEU A 138 -29.79 -12.72 -13.47
N ALA A 139 -29.05 -12.21 -14.46
CA ALA A 139 -28.38 -13.07 -15.42
C ALA A 139 -27.37 -13.98 -14.69
N PRO A 140 -27.19 -15.23 -15.15
CA PRO A 140 -26.27 -16.16 -14.50
C PRO A 140 -24.84 -15.61 -14.52
N ASP A 141 -24.08 -15.96 -13.48
CA ASP A 141 -22.70 -15.50 -13.34
C ASP A 141 -21.75 -16.23 -14.31
N TRP A 142 -20.44 -15.96 -14.21
CA TRP A 142 -19.43 -16.57 -15.08
C TRP A 142 -19.34 -18.11 -14.94
N ALA A 143 -19.77 -18.66 -13.80
CA ALA A 143 -19.84 -20.09 -13.54
C ALA A 143 -21.17 -20.71 -14.00
N GLY A 144 -22.10 -19.91 -14.51
CA GLY A 144 -23.42 -20.33 -14.94
C GLY A 144 -24.40 -20.59 -13.79
N GLN A 145 -24.13 -20.02 -12.61
CA GLN A 145 -24.98 -20.10 -11.43
C GLN A 145 -25.99 -18.95 -11.37
#